data_AF-A0A3N5FDM2-F1
#
_entry.id   AF-A0A3N5FDM2-F1
#
_cell.length_a   1.000
_cell.length_b   1.000
_cell.length_c   1.000
_cell.angle_alpha   90.00
_cell.angle_beta   90.00
_cell.angle_gamma   90.00
#
_symmetry.space_group_name_H-M   'P 1'
#
loop_
_entity.id
_entity.type
_entity.pdbx_description
1 polymer ?
#
loop_
_entity_poly.entity_id
_entity_poly.type
_entity_poly.pdbx_seq_one_letter_code
_entity_poly.pdbx_strand_id
1 'polypeptide(L)'
;MDDDEHAGRLHGELERLIAGTLALMTTWYQSPQPAICRKLIDNLTLIGRHEAVSEGMRRICANSAARWAMYLEQVELAIESGADIDGEAATGAEVGDTGLDFAADTMPAGVTLH
;
A
#
# COMPACT_ATOMS: atom_id res chain seq x y z
N MET A 1 32.77 -16.69 -9.10
CA MET A 1 31.48 -17.44 -9.04
C MET A 1 30.58 -16.89 -7.93
N ASP A 2 31.03 -15.87 -7.19
CA ASP A 2 30.33 -15.31 -6.02
C ASP A 2 29.34 -14.18 -6.37
N ASP A 3 29.53 -13.51 -7.51
CA ASP A 3 28.68 -12.38 -7.93
C ASP A 3 27.24 -12.82 -8.24
N ASP A 4 27.06 -14.00 -8.85
CA ASP A 4 25.74 -14.54 -9.19
C ASP A 4 24.95 -14.95 -7.94
N GLU A 5 25.63 -15.48 -6.92
CA GLU A 5 25.00 -15.88 -5.66
C GLU A 5 24.56 -14.66 -4.84
N HIS A 6 25.38 -13.60 -4.83
CA HIS A 6 25.03 -12.36 -4.17
C HIS A 6 23.83 -11.68 -4.83
N ALA A 7 23.84 -11.57 -6.17
CA ALA A 7 22.73 -11.02 -6.94
C ALA A 7 21.41 -11.81 -6.72
N GLY A 8 21.50 -13.15 -6.67
CA GLY A 8 20.35 -14.01 -6.39
C GLY A 8 19.74 -13.78 -5.01
N ARG A 9 20.56 -13.59 -3.97
CA ARG A 9 20.08 -13.30 -2.61
C ARG A 9 19.38 -11.95 -2.51
N LEU A 10 19.95 -10.92 -3.15
CA LEU A 10 19.38 -9.57 -3.18
C LEU A 10 18.01 -9.56 -3.89
N HIS A 11 17.92 -10.26 -5.02
CA HIS A 11 16.66 -10.38 -5.74
C HIS A 11 15.58 -11.06 -4.88
N GLY A 12 15.90 -12.18 -4.22
CA GLY A 12 14.96 -12.88 -3.35
C GLY A 12 14.59 -12.11 -2.07
N GLU A 13 15.43 -11.21 -1.58
CA GLU A 13 15.06 -10.29 -0.49
C GLU A 13 14.04 -9.24 -0.96
N LEU A 14 14.31 -8.59 -2.10
CA LEU A 14 13.40 -7.61 -2.69
C LEU A 14 12.03 -8.22 -2.99
N GLU A 15 11.99 -9.41 -3.59
CA GLU A 15 10.73 -10.12 -3.88
C GLU A 15 9.92 -10.40 -2.62
N ARG A 16 10.59 -10.83 -1.54
CA ARG A 16 9.93 -11.08 -0.24
C ARG A 16 9.36 -9.79 0.35
N LEU A 17 10.07 -8.66 0.25
CA LEU A 17 9.57 -7.37 0.69
C LEU A 17 8.34 -6.93 -0.11
N ILE A 18 8.35 -7.10 -1.44
CA ILE A 18 7.21 -6.78 -2.30
C ILE A 18 6.01 -7.67 -1.97
N ALA A 19 6.21 -8.98 -1.90
CA ALA A 19 5.16 -9.94 -1.56
C ALA A 19 4.56 -9.65 -0.17
N GLY A 20 5.41 -9.36 0.83
CA GLY A 20 4.97 -8.97 2.16
C GLY A 20 4.18 -7.66 2.19
N THR A 21 4.58 -6.67 1.37
CA THR A 21 3.85 -5.41 1.22
C THR A 21 2.45 -5.64 0.64
N LEU A 22 2.33 -6.45 -0.42
CA LEU A 22 1.03 -6.79 -1.02
C LEU A 22 0.13 -7.54 -0.04
N ALA A 23 0.66 -8.52 0.69
CA ALA A 23 -0.10 -9.25 1.70
C ALA A 23 -0.62 -8.35 2.83
N LEU A 24 0.21 -7.40 3.28
CA LEU A 24 -0.20 -6.41 4.29
C LEU A 24 -1.27 -5.46 3.75
N MET A 25 -1.20 -5.04 2.48
CA MET A 25 -2.26 -4.22 1.86
C MET A 25 -3.60 -4.96 1.82
N THR A 26 -3.59 -6.25 1.46
CA THR A 26 -4.80 -7.09 1.51
C THR A 26 -5.33 -7.22 2.94
N THR A 27 -4.44 -7.43 3.91
CA THR A 27 -4.82 -7.56 5.32
C THR A 27 -5.41 -6.25 5.85
N TRP A 28 -4.81 -5.10 5.49
CA TRP A 28 -5.32 -3.78 5.86
C TRP A 28 -6.71 -3.52 5.31
N TYR A 29 -6.95 -3.87 4.04
CA TYR A 29 -8.27 -3.72 3.42
C TYR A 29 -9.36 -4.55 4.13
N GLN A 30 -9.00 -5.71 4.67
CA GLN A 30 -9.92 -6.57 5.43
C GLN A 30 -10.15 -6.09 6.87
N SER A 31 -9.10 -5.60 7.53
CA SER A 31 -9.17 -5.10 8.91
C SER A 31 -8.12 -4.00 9.11
N PRO A 32 -8.51 -2.72 9.02
CA PRO A 32 -7.59 -1.61 9.24
C PRO A 32 -7.08 -1.61 10.68
N GLN A 33 -5.76 -1.73 10.85
CA GLN A 33 -5.10 -1.67 12.16
C GLN A 33 -3.82 -0.83 12.08
N PRO A 34 -3.53 0.01 13.10
CA PRO A 34 -2.30 0.81 13.15
C PRO A 34 -1.02 -0.02 12.94
N ALA A 35 -0.99 -1.23 13.51
CA ALA A 35 0.15 -2.13 13.38
C ALA A 35 0.44 -2.56 11.93
N ILE A 36 -0.60 -2.66 11.08
CA ILE A 36 -0.44 -3.00 9.66
C ILE A 36 0.14 -1.79 8.90
N CYS A 37 -0.38 -0.58 9.15
CA CYS A 37 0.16 0.65 8.55
C CYS A 37 1.65 0.84 8.87
N ARG A 38 2.06 0.63 10.13
CA ARG A 38 3.49 0.72 10.51
C ARG A 38 4.36 -0.26 9.73
N LYS A 39 3.93 -1.52 9.61
CA LYS A 39 4.66 -2.53 8.82
C LYS A 39 4.72 -2.19 7.33
N LEU A 40 3.66 -1.60 6.77
CA LEU A 40 3.66 -1.14 5.38
C LEU A 40 4.69 -0.02 5.16
N ILE A 41 4.76 0.95 6.08
CA ILE A 41 5.76 2.03 6.05
C ILE A 41 7.18 1.46 6.11
N ASP A 42 7.42 0.51 7.02
CA ASP A 42 8.72 -0.15 7.16
C ASP A 42 9.13 -0.88 5.87
N ASN A 43 8.24 -1.70 5.32
CA ASN A 43 8.52 -2.44 4.09
C ASN A 43 8.80 -1.51 2.90
N LEU A 44 8.00 -0.46 2.72
CA LEU A 44 8.20 0.52 1.65
C LEU A 44 9.56 1.24 1.81
N THR A 45 9.94 1.57 3.04
CA THR A 45 11.24 2.17 3.33
C THR A 45 12.39 1.22 3.00
N LEU A 46 12.25 -0.08 3.32
CA LEU A 46 13.26 -1.09 3.00
C LEU A 46 13.37 -1.32 1.49
N ILE A 47 12.25 -1.42 0.77
CA ILE A 47 12.25 -1.51 -0.71
C ILE A 47 12.94 -0.28 -1.31
N GLY A 48 12.61 0.92 -0.84
CA GLY A 48 13.23 2.16 -1.31
C GLY A 48 14.73 2.30 -1.00
N ARG A 49 15.29 1.49 -0.10
CA ARG A 49 16.73 1.45 0.20
C ARG A 49 17.45 0.32 -0.53
N HIS A 50 16.71 -0.60 -1.13
CA HIS A 50 17.28 -1.76 -1.79
C HIS A 50 18.07 -1.36 -3.04
N GLU A 51 19.26 -1.94 -3.22
CA GLU A 51 20.20 -1.51 -4.26
C GLU A 51 19.72 -1.81 -5.69
N ALA A 52 18.96 -2.89 -5.87
CA ALA A 52 18.37 -3.26 -7.15
C ALA A 52 17.23 -2.33 -7.60
N VAL A 53 16.82 -1.37 -6.77
CA VAL A 53 15.68 -0.48 -7.05
C VAL A 53 16.17 0.80 -7.76
N SER A 54 15.44 1.23 -8.78
CA SER A 54 15.75 2.45 -9.52
C SER A 54 15.44 3.70 -8.69
N GLU A 55 16.06 4.83 -9.05
CA GLU A 55 15.81 6.11 -8.37
C GLU A 55 14.34 6.54 -8.43
N GLY A 56 13.66 6.29 -9.55
CA GLY A 56 12.22 6.58 -9.67
C GLY A 56 11.39 5.76 -8.68
N MET A 57 11.71 4.47 -8.56
CA MET A 57 11.01 3.57 -7.63
C MET A 57 11.31 3.91 -6.16
N ARG A 58 12.52 4.36 -5.83
CA ARG A 58 12.84 4.89 -4.49
C ARG A 58 11.93 6.05 -4.10
N ARG A 59 11.69 6.99 -5.01
CA ARG A 59 10.76 8.12 -4.79
C ARG A 59 9.32 7.65 -4.63
N ILE A 60 8.89 6.67 -5.44
CA ILE A 60 7.56 6.08 -5.29
C ILE A 60 7.40 5.47 -3.90
N CYS A 61 8.36 4.65 -3.46
CA CYS A 61 8.34 4.04 -2.12
C CYS A 61 8.31 5.09 -1.00
N ALA A 62 9.12 6.16 -1.11
CA ALA A 62 9.13 7.25 -0.13
C ALA A 62 7.77 7.98 -0.07
N ASN A 63 7.20 8.31 -1.23
CA ASN A 63 5.88 8.96 -1.31
C ASN A 63 4.77 8.06 -0.74
N SER A 64 4.80 6.76 -1.06
CA SER A 64 3.85 5.79 -0.52
C SER A 64 3.98 5.65 0.99
N ALA A 65 5.20 5.59 1.53
CA ALA A 65 5.44 5.52 2.97
C ALA A 65 4.88 6.76 3.70
N ALA A 66 5.09 7.96 3.13
CA ALA A 66 4.53 9.19 3.67
C ALA A 66 2.98 9.17 3.70
N ARG A 67 2.34 8.66 2.64
CA ARG A 67 0.87 8.52 2.60
C ARG A 67 0.36 7.53 3.66
N TRP A 68 1.06 6.41 3.85
CA TRP A 68 0.72 5.44 4.91
C TRP A 68 0.89 6.01 6.32
N ALA A 69 1.87 6.90 6.54
CA ALA A 69 2.01 7.60 7.82
C ALA A 69 0.81 8.52 8.11
N MET A 70 0.27 9.19 7.10
CA MET A 70 -0.96 9.99 7.25
C MET A 70 -2.18 9.11 7.58
N TYR A 71 -2.30 7.93 6.94
CA TYR A 71 -3.38 6.99 7.28
C TYR A 71 -3.22 6.44 8.70
N LEU A 72 -2.00 6.16 9.15
CA LEU A 72 -1.74 5.73 10.52
C LEU A 72 -2.23 6.75 11.54
N GLU A 73 -1.91 8.02 11.37
CA GLU A 73 -2.35 9.11 12.24
C GLU A 73 -3.88 9.19 12.33
N GLN A 74 -4.58 9.07 11.19
CA GLN A 74 -6.04 9.07 11.15
C GLN A 74 -6.65 7.86 11.88
N VAL A 75 -6.09 6.67 11.69
CA VAL A 75 -6.58 5.45 12.36
C VAL A 75 -6.32 5.52 13.86
N GLU A 76 -5.15 6.02 14.28
CA GLU A 76 -4.83 6.21 15.71
C GLU A 76 -5.78 7.22 16.36
N LEU A 77 -6.04 8.36 15.71
CA LEU A 77 -6.98 9.37 16.21
C LEU A 77 -8.41 8.82 16.32
N ALA A 78 -8.86 8.02 15.35
CA ALA A 78 -10.17 7.39 15.39
C ALA A 78 -10.31 6.40 16.57
N ILE A 79 -9.26 5.61 16.85
CA ILE A 79 -9.22 4.72 18.02
C ILE A 79 -9.24 5.53 19.32
N GLU A 80 -8.43 6.59 19.43
CA GLU A 80 -8.36 7.43 20.63
C GLU A 80 -9.68 8.16 20.93
N SER A 81 -10.39 8.59 19.88
CA SER A 81 -11.70 9.22 20.00
C SER A 81 -12.84 8.24 20.28
N GLY A 82 -12.56 6.93 20.31
CA GLY A 82 -13.56 5.88 20.50
C GLY A 82 -14.54 5.78 19.33
N ALA A 83 -14.16 6.28 18.15
CA ALA A 83 -14.96 6.13 16.96
C ALA A 83 -14.88 4.66 16.49
N ASP A 84 -16.02 3.98 16.43
CA ASP A 84 -16.12 2.74 15.67
C ASP A 84 -15.82 3.07 14.21
N ILE A 85 -14.68 2.59 13.71
CA ILE A 85 -14.35 2.64 12.28
C ILE A 85 -15.12 1.52 11.58
N ASP A 86 -16.43 1.53 11.73
CA ASP A 86 -17.33 0.73 10.91
C ASP A 86 -17.49 1.46 9.57
N GLY A 87 -16.63 1.10 8.61
CA GLY A 87 -16.99 0.88 7.21
C GLY A 87 -17.69 1.98 6.39
N GLU A 88 -17.84 3.22 6.83
CA GLU A 88 -18.43 4.27 5.98
C GLU A 88 -17.33 4.88 5.11
N ALA A 89 -17.25 4.40 3.86
CA ALA A 89 -16.44 5.01 2.82
C ALA A 89 -16.88 6.47 2.65
N ALA A 90 -16.10 7.40 3.21
CA ALA A 90 -16.26 8.82 2.99
C ALA A 90 -16.06 9.13 1.49
N THR A 91 -17.19 9.17 0.78
CA THR A 91 -17.31 9.78 -0.53
C THR A 91 -16.96 11.27 -0.41
N GLY A 92 -15.98 11.73 -1.19
CA GLY A 92 -15.79 13.17 -1.42
C GLY A 92 -14.44 13.72 -1.02
N ALA A 93 -13.40 13.39 -1.79
CA ALA A 93 -12.30 14.30 -2.01
C ALA A 93 -12.06 14.37 -3.52
N GLU A 94 -12.59 15.42 -4.16
CA GLU A 94 -12.19 15.80 -5.51
C GLU A 94 -10.69 16.13 -5.47
N VAL A 95 -9.86 15.19 -5.91
CA VAL A 95 -8.47 15.44 -6.26
C VAL A 95 -8.41 15.45 -7.78
N GLY A 96 -8.12 16.63 -8.32
CA GLY A 96 -8.16 16.94 -9.74
C GLY A 96 -7.39 15.95 -10.61
N ASP A 97 -8.02 15.69 -11.75
CA ASP A 97 -7.43 15.48 -13.08
C ASP A 97 -5.93 15.14 -13.09
N THR A 98 -5.62 13.86 -12.88
CA THR A 98 -4.43 13.26 -13.47
C THR A 98 -4.89 12.10 -14.33
N GLY A 99 -5.09 12.41 -15.62
CA GLY A 99 -5.41 11.43 -16.66
C GLY A 99 -4.42 10.28 -16.66
N LEU A 100 -4.85 9.13 -16.13
CA LEU A 100 -4.31 7.81 -16.43
C LEU A 100 -5.50 6.91 -16.73
N ASP A 101 -5.84 6.94 -18.01
CA ASP A 101 -6.88 6.17 -18.68
C ASP A 101 -6.47 4.70 -18.71
N PHE A 102 -6.95 3.91 -17.76
CA PHE A 102 -6.98 2.45 -17.87
C PHE A 102 -8.42 2.01 -18.06
N ALA A 103 -8.76 1.88 -19.34
CA ALA A 103 -9.92 1.21 -19.91
C ALA A 103 -10.67 0.29 -18.93
N ALA A 104 -11.82 0.78 -18.46
CA ALA A 104 -12.85 -0.05 -17.84
C ALA A 104 -13.52 -0.88 -18.94
N ASP A 105 -13.07 -2.13 -19.10
CA ASP A 105 -13.76 -3.14 -19.89
C ASP A 105 -14.88 -3.77 -19.05
N THR A 106 -16.08 -3.21 -19.24
CA THR A 106 -17.39 -3.87 -19.40
C THR A 106 -17.77 -5.13 -18.57
N MET A 107 -18.79 -4.91 -17.69
CA MET A 107 -20.02 -5.71 -17.41
C MET A 107 -20.11 -6.61 -16.14
N PRO A 108 -21.33 -6.93 -15.64
CA PRO A 108 -22.67 -6.38 -15.91
C PRO A 108 -23.43 -5.89 -14.66
N ALA A 109 -24.40 -5.00 -14.91
CA ALA A 109 -25.45 -4.62 -13.97
C ALA A 109 -26.42 -5.79 -13.74
N GLY A 110 -26.72 -6.10 -12.47
CA GLY A 110 -27.78 -7.04 -12.14
C GLY A 110 -27.78 -7.52 -10.70
N VAL A 111 -28.30 -6.72 -9.78
CA VAL A 111 -28.95 -7.24 -8.57
C VAL A 111 -30.30 -6.53 -8.42
N THR A 112 -31.35 -7.29 -8.71
CA THR A 112 -32.74 -6.94 -8.42
C THR A 112 -33.03 -7.34 -6.97
N LEU A 113 -33.48 -6.38 -6.15
CA LEU A 113 -34.08 -6.65 -4.84
C LEU A 113 -35.55 -7.06 -5.05
N HIS A 114 -35.91 -8.23 -4.53
CA HIS A 114 -37.29 -8.63 -4.24
C HIS A 114 -37.45 -8.78 -2.73
#